data_AF-A0A971WGD1-F1
#
_entry.id   AF-A0A971WGD1-F1
#
_cell.length_a   1.000
_cell.length_b   1.000
_cell.length_c   1.000
_cell.angle_alpha   90.00
_cell.angle_beta   90.00
_cell.angle_gamma   90.00
#
_symmetry.space_group_name_H-M   'P 1'
#
loop_
_entity.id
_entity.type
_entity.pdbx_description
1 polymer ?
#
loop_
_entity_poly.entity_id
_entity_poly.type
_entity_poly.pdbx_seq_one_letter_code
_entity_poly.pdbx_strand_id
1 'polypeptide(L)'
;MKKSVSGLLKFSALSAGAAALVMAMKRKKIEPVSLTKKAVRSMKLTIPENEKFENGAALTPPMGWSSWNAFRNTIDEDLLLDVAHAMKESGLVDAGYTYLNIDDCWQSSIRDENKKLQGDYEHFSKGIKSLVERVNPLGIKLGIYSSNGTLTCEDLPASLGYESIDAQTFAEWGVEYFKYDFCHNVPIPMRAPYLESISVSKAGSKEEIVYNAAEAVLIGEARIVEDDKLETGTYIAGLTAGGGAVEFDNVEVDSEGEYILTLTLRKKSNSYKYFELLINGEEIYSSLVPPTRAWSAQGRHQMKISLSKGKNTIKIYNPVASKQDSAAIQYIKMGEELVKATKAFAEKTGQPEKPIVYSICEWGLNFPWNWGKQAGNLWRTTPDIKPYWASILGIYEINILLHKHSAIGAWNDPDMLEVGNGNLTYDENLSHFTLWC
;
A
#
# COMPACT_ATOMS: atom_id res chain seq x y z
N MET A 1 -44.60 -24.51 28.04
CA MET A 1 -43.29 -25.21 27.85
C MET A 1 -42.50 -24.50 26.76
N LYS A 2 -41.29 -24.05 27.12
CA LYS A 2 -40.13 -23.60 26.33
C LYS A 2 -40.35 -22.62 25.16
N LYS A 3 -40.17 -21.31 25.47
CA LYS A 3 -39.58 -20.32 24.55
C LYS A 3 -38.06 -20.27 24.78
N SER A 4 -37.34 -20.16 23.67
CA SER A 4 -35.89 -20.16 23.50
C SER A 4 -35.21 -18.99 24.23
N VAL A 5 -34.12 -19.35 24.94
CA VAL A 5 -33.09 -18.48 25.50
C VAL A 5 -31.80 -18.93 24.83
N SER A 6 -31.11 -18.04 24.10
CA SER A 6 -29.66 -17.80 24.22
C SER A 6 -29.14 -17.02 23.01
N GLY A 7 -29.22 -15.69 23.10
CA GLY A 7 -28.23 -14.82 22.48
C GLY A 7 -27.11 -14.59 23.50
N LEU A 8 -25.94 -15.21 23.31
CA LEU A 8 -24.69 -14.91 24.02
C LEU A 8 -23.55 -15.77 23.44
N LEU A 9 -22.90 -15.28 22.39
CA LEU A 9 -21.49 -15.56 22.14
C LEU A 9 -20.80 -14.21 21.95
N LYS A 10 -20.31 -13.69 23.08
CA LYS A 10 -19.48 -12.48 23.16
C LYS A 10 -18.04 -12.90 23.38
N PHE A 11 -17.16 -12.37 22.53
CA PHE A 11 -15.91 -11.70 22.89
C PHE A 11 -15.32 -12.06 24.26
N SER A 12 -14.38 -13.00 24.28
CA SER A 12 -13.51 -13.27 25.43
C SER A 12 -12.07 -12.81 25.12
N ALA A 13 -11.86 -11.50 25.07
CA ALA A 13 -10.52 -10.88 25.13
C ALA A 13 -10.59 -9.37 25.44
N LEU A 14 -11.43 -8.92 26.39
CA LEU A 14 -11.55 -7.48 26.71
C LEU A 14 -12.18 -7.24 28.10
N SER A 15 -11.60 -7.76 29.19
CA SER A 15 -12.14 -7.49 30.54
C SER A 15 -11.24 -6.61 31.43
N ALA A 16 -9.93 -6.57 31.22
CA ALA A 16 -9.05 -5.69 32.02
C ALA A 16 -8.95 -4.24 31.46
N GLY A 17 -8.96 -4.06 30.14
CA GLY A 17 -8.81 -2.74 29.50
C GLY A 17 -10.06 -1.86 29.56
N ALA A 18 -11.25 -2.45 29.62
CA ALA A 18 -12.51 -1.71 29.58
C ALA A 18 -12.74 -0.86 30.84
N ALA A 19 -12.37 -1.36 32.02
CA ALA A 19 -12.54 -0.64 33.28
C ALA A 19 -11.58 0.57 33.39
N ALA A 20 -10.33 0.42 32.94
CA ALA A 20 -9.36 1.51 32.90
C ALA A 20 -9.76 2.62 31.91
N LEU A 21 -10.32 2.24 30.76
CA LEU A 21 -10.83 3.17 29.75
C LEU A 21 -12.01 4.00 30.30
N VAL A 22 -12.95 3.35 31.00
CA VAL A 22 -14.11 4.02 31.62
C VAL A 22 -13.70 4.98 32.73
N MET A 23 -12.70 4.63 33.54
CA MET A 23 -12.15 5.55 34.56
C MET A 23 -11.41 6.74 33.93
N ALA A 24 -10.66 6.52 32.85
CA ALA A 24 -9.98 7.61 32.11
C ALA A 24 -10.99 8.54 31.41
N MET A 25 -12.09 8.01 30.87
CA MET A 25 -13.20 8.77 30.27
C MET A 25 -13.85 9.69 31.30
N LYS A 26 -14.15 9.18 32.51
CA LYS A 26 -14.72 10.00 33.61
C LYS A 26 -13.76 11.10 34.07
N ARG A 27 -12.46 10.83 34.14
CA ARG A 27 -11.44 11.83 34.52
C ARG A 27 -11.25 12.95 33.50
N LYS A 28 -11.46 12.68 32.20
CA LYS A 28 -11.21 13.64 31.11
C LYS A 28 -12.48 14.30 30.54
N LYS A 29 -13.66 14.09 31.13
CA LYS A 29 -14.97 14.58 30.62
C LYS A 29 -15.19 14.24 29.13
N ILE A 30 -14.76 13.06 28.68
CA ILE A 30 -14.91 12.66 27.27
C ILE A 30 -16.26 11.97 27.09
N GLU A 31 -17.15 12.61 26.33
CA GLU A 31 -18.47 12.09 25.94
C GLU A 31 -18.36 10.71 25.25
N PRO A 32 -19.07 9.66 25.69
CA PRO A 32 -19.02 8.32 25.10
C PRO A 32 -19.34 8.28 23.60
N VAL A 33 -20.21 9.20 23.15
CA VAL A 33 -20.61 9.38 21.75
C VAL A 33 -19.44 9.86 20.88
N SER A 34 -18.54 10.69 21.43
CA SER A 34 -17.36 11.17 20.70
C SER A 34 -16.33 10.07 20.47
N LEU A 35 -16.18 9.15 21.44
CA LEU A 35 -15.25 8.02 21.34
C LEU A 35 -15.78 6.94 20.40
N THR A 36 -17.09 6.69 20.40
CA THR A 36 -17.73 5.79 19.41
C THR A 36 -17.67 6.35 18.00
N LYS A 37 -17.94 7.65 17.79
CA LYS A 37 -17.75 8.30 16.47
C LYS A 37 -16.29 8.24 16.00
N LYS A 38 -15.33 8.47 16.90
CA LYS A 38 -13.89 8.40 16.59
C LYS A 38 -13.43 6.98 16.26
N ALA A 39 -13.94 5.97 16.98
CA ALA A 39 -13.67 4.56 16.69
C ALA A 39 -14.26 4.15 15.33
N VAL A 40 -15.51 4.53 15.04
CA VAL A 40 -16.14 4.24 13.73
C VAL A 40 -15.42 4.94 12.58
N ARG A 41 -15.01 6.20 12.75
CA ARG A 41 -14.21 6.93 11.74
C ARG A 41 -12.85 6.28 11.50
N SER A 42 -12.20 5.75 12.54
CA SER A 42 -10.92 5.06 12.41
C SER A 42 -10.98 3.70 11.70
N MET A 43 -12.19 3.22 11.37
CA MET A 43 -12.44 1.94 10.72
C MET A 43 -13.11 2.09 9.34
N LYS A 44 -13.20 3.30 8.78
CA LYS A 44 -13.78 3.53 7.45
C LYS A 44 -12.74 4.12 6.52
N LEU A 45 -12.78 3.71 5.26
CA LEU A 45 -12.15 4.42 4.17
C LEU A 45 -12.71 5.86 4.13
N THR A 46 -11.80 6.83 4.12
CA THR A 46 -12.12 8.27 4.06
C THR A 46 -11.44 8.99 2.91
N ILE A 47 -10.42 8.37 2.30
CA ILE A 47 -9.85 8.88 1.06
C ILE A 47 -10.90 8.86 -0.06
N PRO A 48 -10.82 9.81 -1.02
CA PRO A 48 -11.72 9.83 -2.17
C PRO A 48 -11.65 8.51 -2.95
N GLU A 49 -12.76 8.16 -3.57
CA GLU A 49 -12.77 7.10 -4.57
C GLU A 49 -12.19 7.67 -5.87
N ASN A 50 -11.00 7.21 -6.23
CA ASN A 50 -10.32 7.54 -7.47
C ASN A 50 -10.81 6.66 -8.62
N GLU A 51 -10.30 6.95 -9.82
CA GLU A 51 -10.47 6.08 -10.96
C GLU A 51 -9.99 4.66 -10.64
N LYS A 52 -10.64 3.70 -11.29
CA LYS A 52 -10.25 2.30 -11.20
C LYS A 52 -8.83 2.13 -11.75
N PHE A 53 -8.05 1.26 -11.10
CA PHE A 53 -6.75 0.85 -11.61
C PHE A 53 -6.91 0.15 -12.96
N GLU A 54 -6.28 0.70 -14.00
CA GLU A 54 -6.33 0.15 -15.35
C GLU A 54 -4.92 0.10 -15.97
N ASN A 55 -4.46 -1.12 -16.21
CA ASN A 55 -3.20 -1.43 -16.90
C ASN A 55 -3.39 -2.39 -18.09
N GLY A 56 -4.64 -2.72 -18.43
CA GLY A 56 -4.96 -3.69 -19.49
C GLY A 56 -4.67 -5.17 -19.15
N ALA A 57 -4.26 -5.47 -17.92
CA ALA A 57 -4.02 -6.83 -17.43
C ALA A 57 -5.25 -7.40 -16.69
N ALA A 58 -5.24 -8.73 -16.46
CA ALA A 58 -6.26 -9.45 -15.67
C ALA A 58 -7.72 -9.14 -16.06
N LEU A 59 -8.01 -8.96 -17.36
CA LEU A 59 -9.37 -8.74 -17.85
C LEU A 59 -10.31 -9.91 -17.50
N THR A 60 -9.74 -11.10 -17.31
CA THR A 60 -10.32 -12.25 -16.62
C THR A 60 -9.46 -12.61 -15.41
N PRO A 61 -9.96 -13.39 -14.43
CA PRO A 61 -9.12 -13.85 -13.32
C PRO A 61 -7.82 -14.50 -13.84
N PRO A 62 -6.65 -14.15 -13.28
CA PRO A 62 -5.38 -14.74 -13.71
C PRO A 62 -5.32 -16.22 -13.34
N MET A 63 -4.81 -17.05 -14.25
CA MET A 63 -4.65 -18.48 -14.07
C MET A 63 -3.17 -18.86 -14.11
N GLY A 64 -2.72 -19.63 -13.12
CA GLY A 64 -1.32 -20.02 -13.00
C GLY A 64 -1.05 -20.94 -11.83
N TRP A 65 0.21 -21.01 -11.44
CA TRP A 65 0.70 -21.78 -10.32
C TRP A 65 1.60 -20.91 -9.43
N SER A 66 1.57 -21.12 -8.12
CA SER A 66 2.42 -20.42 -7.15
C SER A 66 3.17 -21.41 -6.27
N SER A 67 4.43 -21.09 -5.93
CA SER A 67 5.32 -22.03 -5.24
C SER A 67 4.98 -22.31 -3.78
N TRP A 68 4.30 -21.40 -3.09
CA TRP A 68 4.21 -21.41 -1.63
C TRP A 68 3.59 -22.69 -1.05
N ASN A 69 2.44 -23.12 -1.57
CA ASN A 69 1.73 -24.27 -0.99
C ASN A 69 2.44 -25.61 -1.21
N ALA A 70 3.29 -25.69 -2.24
CA ALA A 70 4.07 -26.89 -2.55
C ALA A 70 5.44 -26.89 -1.85
N PHE A 71 6.17 -25.78 -1.91
CA PHE A 71 7.60 -25.76 -1.59
C PHE A 71 8.00 -24.78 -0.47
N ARG A 72 7.10 -23.89 -0.05
CA ARG A 72 7.36 -22.86 0.97
C ARG A 72 8.65 -22.08 0.62
N ASN A 73 9.56 -21.98 1.57
CA ASN A 73 10.85 -21.30 1.47
C ASN A 73 11.95 -22.13 0.76
N THR A 74 11.65 -23.33 0.27
CA THR A 74 12.63 -24.22 -0.37
C THR A 74 12.46 -24.18 -1.88
N ILE A 75 12.91 -23.08 -2.50
CA ILE A 75 12.79 -22.85 -3.95
C ILE A 75 14.13 -22.43 -4.56
N ASP A 76 14.35 -22.80 -5.82
CA ASP A 76 15.49 -22.38 -6.63
C ASP A 76 15.09 -22.28 -8.11
N GLU A 77 15.96 -21.68 -8.93
CA GLU A 77 15.68 -21.41 -10.34
C GLU A 77 15.54 -22.67 -11.22
N ASP A 78 16.17 -23.79 -10.85
CA ASP A 78 16.10 -25.03 -11.63
C ASP A 78 14.83 -25.81 -11.27
N LEU A 79 14.44 -25.86 -9.98
CA LEU A 79 13.13 -26.35 -9.55
C LEU A 79 11.99 -25.61 -10.26
N LEU A 80 12.07 -24.28 -10.34
CA LEU A 80 11.03 -23.49 -11.00
C LEU A 80 11.00 -23.72 -12.52
N LEU A 81 12.14 -23.99 -13.15
CA LEU A 81 12.14 -24.41 -14.55
C LEU A 81 11.51 -25.79 -14.73
N ASP A 82 11.79 -26.74 -13.83
CA ASP A 82 11.17 -28.07 -13.88
C ASP A 82 9.64 -27.97 -13.72
N VAL A 83 9.16 -27.10 -12.83
CA VAL A 83 7.73 -26.78 -12.71
C VAL A 83 7.18 -26.18 -14.01
N ALA A 84 7.90 -25.26 -14.64
CA ALA A 84 7.49 -24.66 -15.91
C ALA A 84 7.35 -25.72 -17.02
N HIS A 85 8.29 -26.66 -17.10
CA HIS A 85 8.19 -27.80 -18.02
C HIS A 85 7.00 -28.70 -17.68
N ALA A 86 6.78 -29.04 -16.41
CA ALA A 86 5.64 -29.83 -15.99
C ALA A 86 4.29 -29.16 -16.31
N MET A 87 4.17 -27.84 -16.12
CA MET A 87 2.98 -27.07 -16.51
C MET A 87 2.72 -27.17 -18.02
N LYS A 88 3.78 -27.12 -18.84
CA LYS A 88 3.64 -27.23 -20.30
C LYS A 88 3.30 -28.67 -20.73
N GLU A 89 4.01 -29.66 -20.24
CA GLU A 89 3.86 -31.08 -20.60
C GLU A 89 2.51 -31.66 -20.16
N SER A 90 1.99 -31.23 -19.02
CA SER A 90 0.65 -31.62 -18.54
C SER A 90 -0.51 -30.98 -19.31
N GLY A 91 -0.23 -29.99 -20.16
CA GLY A 91 -1.25 -29.24 -20.89
C GLY A 91 -1.90 -28.09 -20.09
N LEU A 92 -1.43 -27.79 -18.87
CA LEU A 92 -1.97 -26.68 -18.07
C LEU A 92 -1.78 -25.33 -18.76
N VAL A 93 -0.62 -25.11 -19.40
CA VAL A 93 -0.38 -23.88 -20.18
C VAL A 93 -1.40 -23.76 -21.32
N ASP A 94 -1.68 -24.86 -22.03
CA ASP A 94 -2.64 -24.87 -23.14
C ASP A 94 -4.09 -24.67 -22.65
N ALA A 95 -4.38 -25.05 -21.40
CA ALA A 95 -5.64 -24.77 -20.72
C ALA A 95 -5.75 -23.33 -20.16
N GLY A 96 -4.69 -22.51 -20.26
CA GLY A 96 -4.68 -21.09 -19.87
C GLY A 96 -3.94 -20.79 -18.57
N TYR A 97 -3.36 -21.77 -17.88
CA TYR A 97 -2.53 -21.54 -16.69
C TYR A 97 -1.14 -21.04 -17.10
N THR A 98 -1.05 -19.76 -17.44
CA THR A 98 0.16 -19.16 -18.02
C THR A 98 1.07 -18.48 -17.00
N TYR A 99 0.64 -18.22 -15.77
CA TYR A 99 1.50 -17.59 -14.76
C TYR A 99 2.27 -18.63 -13.93
N LEU A 100 3.59 -18.47 -13.81
CA LEU A 100 4.43 -19.16 -12.84
C LEU A 100 4.89 -18.14 -11.81
N ASN A 101 4.24 -18.13 -10.65
CA ASN A 101 4.47 -17.14 -9.60
C ASN A 101 5.48 -17.70 -8.59
N ILE A 102 6.62 -17.02 -8.44
CA ILE A 102 7.54 -17.29 -7.35
C ILE A 102 7.04 -16.53 -6.11
N ASP A 103 6.78 -17.26 -5.03
CA ASP A 103 6.37 -16.69 -3.74
C ASP A 103 7.62 -16.27 -2.92
N ASP A 104 7.49 -16.10 -1.60
CA ASP A 104 8.60 -15.66 -0.74
C ASP A 104 9.88 -16.53 -0.88
N CYS A 105 11.01 -15.99 -0.40
CA CYS A 105 12.33 -16.63 -0.39
C CYS A 105 13.07 -16.77 -1.73
N TRP A 106 12.72 -16.00 -2.75
CA TRP A 106 13.50 -15.94 -4.00
C TRP A 106 14.69 -14.95 -3.92
N GLN A 107 14.55 -13.90 -3.12
CA GLN A 107 15.49 -12.78 -3.08
C GLN A 107 16.64 -12.98 -2.11
N SER A 108 17.80 -12.39 -2.43
CA SER A 108 18.90 -12.26 -1.49
C SER A 108 18.52 -11.37 -0.29
N SER A 109 19.09 -11.66 0.87
CA SER A 109 19.03 -10.78 2.05
C SER A 109 19.72 -9.42 1.84
N ILE A 110 20.43 -9.24 0.73
CA ILE A 110 21.22 -8.05 0.41
C ILE A 110 20.74 -7.48 -0.92
N ARG A 111 20.32 -6.21 -0.93
CA ARG A 111 20.08 -5.44 -2.17
C ARG A 111 21.40 -5.11 -2.86
N ASP A 112 21.38 -4.90 -4.16
CA ASP A 112 22.59 -4.53 -4.91
C ASP A 112 23.11 -3.12 -4.54
N GLU A 113 24.20 -2.69 -5.18
CA GLU A 113 24.81 -1.37 -4.96
C GLU A 113 23.86 -0.20 -5.26
N ASN A 114 22.91 -0.40 -6.18
CA ASN A 114 21.88 0.55 -6.59
C ASN A 114 20.59 0.42 -5.77
N LYS A 115 20.61 -0.40 -4.71
CA LYS A 115 19.46 -0.72 -3.84
C LYS A 115 18.35 -1.52 -4.53
N LYS A 116 18.59 -2.14 -5.68
CA LYS A 116 17.63 -3.02 -6.33
C LYS A 116 17.56 -4.38 -5.62
N LEU A 117 16.38 -5.00 -5.67
CA LEU A 117 16.24 -6.41 -5.31
C LEU A 117 17.04 -7.27 -6.29
N GLN A 118 17.50 -8.42 -5.82
CA GLN A 118 18.19 -9.42 -6.63
C GLN A 118 17.87 -10.81 -6.12
N GLY A 119 17.98 -11.81 -7.01
CA GLY A 119 17.82 -13.21 -6.63
C GLY A 119 18.85 -13.62 -5.58
N ASP A 120 18.51 -14.62 -4.79
CA ASP A 120 19.47 -15.26 -3.91
C ASP A 120 20.71 -15.74 -4.70
N TYR A 121 21.90 -15.52 -4.15
CA TYR A 121 23.16 -15.78 -4.87
C TYR A 121 23.42 -17.26 -5.11
N GLU A 122 22.85 -18.14 -4.28
CA GLU A 122 23.03 -19.59 -4.40
C GLU A 122 21.91 -20.20 -5.23
N HIS A 123 20.65 -19.90 -4.88
CA HIS A 123 19.47 -20.56 -5.44
C HIS A 123 18.93 -19.88 -6.71
N PHE A 124 19.29 -18.63 -6.96
CA PHE A 124 18.89 -17.85 -8.15
C PHE A 124 20.11 -17.18 -8.79
N SER A 125 21.21 -17.93 -8.86
CA SER A 125 22.52 -17.45 -9.29
C SER A 125 22.57 -16.88 -10.72
N LYS A 126 21.65 -17.27 -11.62
CA LYS A 126 21.54 -16.69 -12.97
C LYS A 126 20.63 -15.46 -13.00
N GLY A 127 19.93 -15.18 -11.90
CA GLY A 127 19.06 -14.03 -11.72
C GLY A 127 17.66 -14.21 -12.32
N ILE A 128 16.70 -13.42 -11.80
CA ILE A 128 15.28 -13.52 -12.17
C ILE A 128 15.04 -13.24 -13.65
N LYS A 129 15.77 -12.28 -14.25
CA LYS A 129 15.66 -12.00 -15.69
C LYS A 129 15.99 -13.24 -16.54
N SER A 130 17.02 -14.00 -16.17
CA SER A 130 17.39 -15.24 -16.88
C SER A 130 16.28 -16.29 -16.75
N LEU A 131 15.64 -16.40 -15.57
CA LEU A 131 14.50 -17.28 -15.38
C LEU A 131 13.31 -16.87 -16.26
N VAL A 132 12.99 -15.57 -16.32
CA VAL A 132 11.97 -15.02 -17.25
C VAL A 132 12.27 -15.43 -18.69
N GLU A 133 13.50 -15.24 -19.16
CA GLU A 133 13.93 -15.60 -20.51
C GLU A 133 13.85 -17.11 -20.80
N ARG A 134 14.03 -17.96 -19.78
CA ARG A 134 13.92 -19.43 -19.90
C ARG A 134 12.48 -19.93 -19.92
N VAL A 135 11.54 -19.29 -19.20
CA VAL A 135 10.13 -19.74 -19.13
C VAL A 135 9.24 -19.15 -20.23
N ASN A 136 9.54 -17.93 -20.71
CA ASN A 136 8.77 -17.27 -21.77
C ASN A 136 8.56 -18.14 -23.04
N PRO A 137 9.58 -18.86 -23.57
CA PRO A 137 9.40 -19.74 -24.73
C PRO A 137 8.40 -20.88 -24.52
N LEU A 138 8.09 -21.24 -23.27
CA LEU A 138 7.08 -22.26 -22.94
C LEU A 138 5.65 -21.71 -22.96
N GLY A 139 5.47 -20.41 -23.23
CA GLY A 139 4.18 -19.72 -23.11
C GLY A 139 3.84 -19.31 -21.68
N ILE A 140 4.84 -19.29 -20.79
CA ILE A 140 4.70 -19.00 -19.36
C ILE A 140 5.21 -17.60 -19.06
N LYS A 141 4.47 -16.88 -18.23
CA LYS A 141 4.77 -15.56 -17.69
C LYS A 141 5.23 -15.70 -16.26
N LEU A 142 6.40 -15.17 -15.92
CA LEU A 142 6.88 -15.22 -14.55
C LEU A 142 6.18 -14.15 -13.70
N GLY A 143 5.72 -14.56 -12.52
CA GLY A 143 5.29 -13.67 -11.45
C GLY A 143 6.29 -13.63 -10.31
N ILE A 144 6.30 -12.53 -9.56
CA ILE A 144 7.19 -12.32 -8.42
C ILE A 144 6.44 -11.87 -7.17
N TYR A 145 7.13 -11.93 -6.04
CA TYR A 145 6.59 -11.62 -4.73
C TYR A 145 7.43 -10.58 -3.98
N SER A 146 6.75 -9.72 -3.22
CA SER A 146 7.34 -8.90 -2.15
C SER A 146 6.26 -8.56 -1.12
N SER A 147 6.56 -7.65 -0.17
CA SER A 147 5.63 -7.20 0.86
C SER A 147 5.53 -5.67 0.94
N ASN A 148 4.32 -5.17 1.21
CA ASN A 148 4.03 -3.80 1.66
C ASN A 148 4.44 -3.59 3.13
N GLY A 149 5.68 -3.95 3.41
CA GLY A 149 6.33 -3.77 4.69
C GLY A 149 7.83 -3.65 4.54
N THR A 150 8.50 -3.46 5.67
CA THR A 150 9.97 -3.31 5.67
C THR A 150 10.70 -4.60 5.35
N LEU A 151 10.04 -5.74 5.53
CA LEU A 151 10.52 -7.09 5.20
C LEU A 151 9.34 -7.93 4.69
N THR A 152 9.64 -9.04 4.03
CA THR A 152 8.64 -10.05 3.64
C THR A 152 8.21 -10.90 4.83
N CYS A 153 7.26 -11.81 4.63
CA CYS A 153 6.80 -12.69 5.70
C CYS A 153 7.91 -13.61 6.22
N GLU A 154 8.89 -13.94 5.38
CA GLU A 154 10.10 -14.70 5.75
C GLU A 154 11.30 -13.79 6.06
N ASP A 155 11.05 -12.55 6.50
CA ASP A 155 12.05 -11.59 7.01
C ASP A 155 13.14 -11.18 5.98
N LEU A 156 12.83 -11.24 4.68
CA LEU A 156 13.74 -10.83 3.59
C LEU A 156 13.44 -9.40 3.10
N PRO A 157 14.35 -8.76 2.34
CA PRO A 157 14.12 -7.42 1.81
C PRO A 157 12.80 -7.30 1.04
N ALA A 158 12.02 -6.25 1.37
CA ALA A 158 10.72 -5.97 0.77
C ALA A 158 10.63 -4.53 0.23
N SER A 159 9.49 -4.16 -0.36
CA SER A 159 9.39 -2.95 -1.20
C SER A 159 8.83 -1.70 -0.53
N LEU A 160 8.43 -1.71 0.74
CA LEU A 160 7.94 -0.48 1.38
C LEU A 160 9.05 0.58 1.44
N GLY A 161 8.83 1.74 0.81
CA GLY A 161 9.82 2.80 0.65
C GLY A 161 10.80 2.60 -0.52
N TYR A 162 10.72 1.49 -1.24
CA TYR A 162 11.50 1.17 -2.45
C TYR A 162 10.60 0.94 -3.67
N GLU A 163 9.33 1.35 -3.62
CA GLU A 163 8.29 0.96 -4.59
C GLU A 163 8.71 1.30 -6.02
N SER A 164 9.23 2.51 -6.26
CA SER A 164 9.67 2.94 -7.59
C SER A 164 10.87 2.13 -8.12
N ILE A 165 11.84 1.84 -7.26
CA ILE A 165 13.06 1.09 -7.65
C ILE A 165 12.69 -0.37 -7.93
N ASP A 166 11.84 -0.97 -7.10
CA ASP A 166 11.45 -2.37 -7.24
C ASP A 166 10.52 -2.57 -8.44
N ALA A 167 9.56 -1.65 -8.67
CA ALA A 167 8.72 -1.67 -9.87
C ALA A 167 9.56 -1.57 -11.17
N GLN A 168 10.55 -0.68 -11.21
CA GLN A 168 11.50 -0.58 -12.32
C GLN A 168 12.29 -1.88 -12.51
N THR A 169 12.74 -2.49 -11.41
CA THR A 169 13.49 -3.75 -11.44
C THR A 169 12.63 -4.88 -12.03
N PHE A 170 11.35 -4.98 -11.63
CA PHE A 170 10.44 -6.00 -12.15
C PHE A 170 10.15 -5.80 -13.64
N ALA A 171 9.92 -4.56 -14.08
CA ALA A 171 9.73 -4.24 -15.50
C ALA A 171 10.99 -4.58 -16.32
N GLU A 172 12.19 -4.27 -15.81
CA GLU A 172 13.47 -4.58 -16.46
C GLU A 172 13.75 -6.08 -16.59
N TRP A 173 13.28 -6.89 -15.63
CA TRP A 173 13.36 -8.34 -15.69
C TRP A 173 12.31 -8.96 -16.62
N GLY A 174 11.25 -8.24 -16.95
CA GLY A 174 10.14 -8.74 -17.76
C GLY A 174 9.14 -9.59 -16.98
N VAL A 175 9.01 -9.34 -15.67
CA VAL A 175 7.95 -9.91 -14.82
C VAL A 175 6.58 -9.42 -15.32
N GLU A 176 5.55 -10.27 -15.25
CA GLU A 176 4.19 -9.96 -15.70
C GLU A 176 3.11 -10.22 -14.64
N TYR A 177 3.50 -10.64 -13.42
CA TYR A 177 2.62 -10.75 -12.26
C TYR A 177 3.37 -10.36 -10.99
N PHE A 178 2.71 -9.66 -10.07
CA PHE A 178 3.30 -9.25 -8.80
C PHE A 178 2.34 -9.47 -7.63
N LYS A 179 2.68 -10.39 -6.73
CA LYS A 179 2.03 -10.58 -5.43
C LYS A 179 2.69 -9.65 -4.41
N TYR A 180 1.88 -8.82 -3.74
CA TYR A 180 2.38 -7.85 -2.79
C TYR A 180 1.71 -8.03 -1.42
N ASP A 181 2.46 -8.61 -0.49
CA ASP A 181 2.03 -9.01 0.85
C ASP A 181 1.93 -7.84 1.84
N PHE A 182 1.66 -8.12 3.12
CA PHE A 182 1.44 -7.12 4.16
C PHE A 182 2.21 -7.36 5.47
N CYS A 183 3.10 -8.36 5.49
CA CYS A 183 4.02 -8.58 6.61
C CYS A 183 4.94 -7.38 6.83
N HIS A 184 5.26 -7.09 8.11
CA HIS A 184 6.08 -5.92 8.51
C HIS A 184 5.59 -4.57 8.00
N ASN A 185 4.28 -4.43 7.74
CA ASN A 185 3.70 -3.16 7.36
C ASN A 185 3.95 -2.09 8.42
N VAL A 186 4.34 -0.89 7.96
CA VAL A 186 4.44 0.31 8.79
C VAL A 186 3.34 1.27 8.36
N PRO A 187 2.27 1.44 9.17
CA PRO A 187 1.17 2.33 8.81
C PRO A 187 1.61 3.78 8.68
N ILE A 188 1.04 4.47 7.70
CA ILE A 188 1.20 5.92 7.55
C ILE A 188 0.61 6.63 8.77
N PRO A 189 1.35 7.55 9.42
CA PRO A 189 0.84 8.27 10.57
C PRO A 189 -0.37 9.14 10.23
N MET A 190 -1.45 9.02 11.00
CA MET A 190 -2.59 9.95 10.92
C MET A 190 -2.25 11.38 11.37
N ARG A 191 -1.12 11.57 12.05
CA ARG A 191 -0.70 12.88 12.57
C ARG A 191 -0.10 13.72 11.46
N ALA A 192 -0.54 14.97 11.38
CA ALA A 192 0.07 15.99 10.54
C ALA A 192 1.10 16.82 11.33
N PRO A 193 2.09 17.43 10.66
CA PRO A 193 2.96 18.41 11.31
C PRO A 193 2.18 19.64 11.78
N TYR A 194 2.70 20.32 12.80
CA TYR A 194 2.27 21.66 13.16
C TYR A 194 3.07 22.66 12.32
N LEU A 195 2.40 23.50 11.55
CA LEU A 195 3.02 24.34 10.54
C LEU A 195 3.08 25.79 11.01
N GLU A 196 4.26 26.37 11.07
CA GLU A 196 4.44 27.79 11.41
C GLU A 196 4.41 28.67 10.16
N SER A 197 5.15 28.26 9.13
CA SER A 197 5.23 28.96 7.85
C SER A 197 5.69 27.99 6.76
N ILE A 198 5.52 28.39 5.51
CA ILE A 198 6.23 27.80 4.38
C ILE A 198 7.20 28.82 3.78
N SER A 199 8.26 28.35 3.15
CA SER A 199 9.07 29.17 2.26
C SER A 199 9.32 28.46 0.94
N VAL A 200 9.42 29.24 -0.14
CA VAL A 200 9.72 28.76 -1.49
C VAL A 200 11.00 29.43 -1.96
N SER A 201 11.92 28.64 -2.52
CA SER A 201 13.20 29.11 -3.04
C SER A 201 13.67 28.26 -4.21
N LYS A 202 14.57 28.79 -5.05
CA LYS A 202 15.30 27.97 -6.02
C LYS A 202 16.51 27.31 -5.37
N ALA A 203 16.86 26.10 -5.80
CA ALA A 203 18.05 25.43 -5.32
C ALA A 203 19.31 26.29 -5.56
N GLY A 204 20.12 26.50 -4.51
CA GLY A 204 21.30 27.35 -4.56
C GLY A 204 21.05 28.86 -4.44
N SER A 205 19.79 29.30 -4.42
CA SER A 205 19.44 30.68 -4.13
C SER A 205 19.60 30.99 -2.64
N LYS A 206 19.94 32.25 -2.31
CA LYS A 206 19.85 32.79 -0.94
C LYS A 206 18.53 33.52 -0.68
N GLU A 207 17.74 33.73 -1.73
CA GLU A 207 16.44 34.39 -1.65
C GLU A 207 15.36 33.33 -1.46
N GLU A 208 14.62 33.45 -0.36
CA GLU A 208 13.42 32.67 -0.08
C GLU A 208 12.25 33.62 0.16
N ILE A 209 11.07 33.24 -0.35
CA ILE A 209 9.83 33.95 -0.09
C ILE A 209 9.10 33.17 1.00
N VAL A 210 8.82 33.83 2.12
CA VAL A 210 8.20 33.21 3.31
C VAL A 210 6.72 33.60 3.38
N TYR A 211 5.87 32.61 3.62
CA TYR A 211 4.44 32.75 3.83
C TYR A 211 4.07 32.20 5.20
N ASN A 212 3.58 33.06 6.09
CA ASN A 212 3.31 32.72 7.49
C ASN A 212 1.94 32.05 7.67
N ALA A 213 1.76 31.33 8.78
CA ALA A 213 0.49 30.72 9.16
C ALA A 213 -0.72 31.66 9.09
N ALA A 214 -0.53 32.95 9.38
CA ALA A 214 -1.59 33.96 9.37
C ALA A 214 -2.08 34.33 7.95
N GLU A 215 -1.30 34.05 6.92
CA GLU A 215 -1.62 34.35 5.52
C GLU A 215 -2.43 33.23 4.86
N ALA A 216 -2.51 32.07 5.51
CA ALA A 216 -3.05 30.87 4.91
C ALA A 216 -4.58 30.76 5.07
N VAL A 217 -5.23 30.21 4.06
CA VAL A 217 -6.65 29.86 4.10
C VAL A 217 -6.82 28.58 4.91
N LEU A 218 -7.60 28.65 5.99
CA LEU A 218 -7.86 27.53 6.90
C LEU A 218 -9.13 26.78 6.49
N ILE A 219 -9.03 25.46 6.35
CA ILE A 219 -10.12 24.60 5.90
C ILE A 219 -10.42 23.52 6.96
N GLY A 220 -11.69 23.30 7.26
CA GLY A 220 -12.13 22.25 8.19
C GLY A 220 -11.74 22.56 9.63
N GLU A 221 -11.08 21.61 10.31
CA GLU A 221 -10.61 21.76 11.69
C GLU A 221 -9.30 22.56 11.83
N ALA A 222 -8.73 23.03 10.71
CA ALA A 222 -7.51 23.82 10.70
C ALA A 222 -7.70 25.13 11.48
N ARG A 223 -6.73 25.47 12.32
CA ARG A 223 -6.77 26.67 13.17
C ARG A 223 -5.38 27.19 13.50
N ILE A 224 -5.28 28.50 13.67
CA ILE A 224 -4.09 29.16 14.20
C ILE A 224 -4.09 29.01 15.73
N VAL A 225 -2.91 28.77 16.29
CA VAL A 225 -2.65 28.63 17.72
C VAL A 225 -1.45 29.51 18.08
N GLU A 226 -1.60 30.32 19.11
CA GLU A 226 -0.51 31.16 19.64
C GLU A 226 0.55 30.32 20.37
N ASP A 227 1.81 30.71 20.22
CA ASP A 227 2.97 30.14 20.92
C ASP A 227 4.09 31.16 20.99
N ASP A 228 4.34 31.68 22.20
CA ASP A 228 5.38 32.66 22.51
C ASP A 228 6.82 32.18 22.27
N LYS A 229 7.00 30.87 22.06
CA LYS A 229 8.32 30.27 21.74
C LYS A 229 8.64 30.31 20.25
N LEU A 230 7.71 30.77 19.42
CA LEU A 230 7.88 30.91 17.98
C LEU A 230 8.20 32.36 17.63
N GLU A 231 9.05 32.57 16.64
CA GLU A 231 9.39 33.92 16.16
C GLU A 231 8.17 34.60 15.53
N THR A 232 7.34 33.84 14.82
CA THR A 232 6.07 34.33 14.26
C THR A 232 4.95 34.45 15.30
N GLY A 233 5.16 33.94 16.52
CA GLY A 233 4.18 33.87 17.60
C GLY A 233 3.00 32.91 17.38
N THR A 234 2.89 32.25 16.23
CA THR A 234 1.73 31.41 15.89
C THR A 234 2.08 30.17 15.06
N TYR A 235 1.21 29.16 15.07
CA TYR A 235 1.29 28.01 14.17
C TYR A 235 -0.09 27.43 13.87
N ILE A 236 -0.20 26.68 12.78
CA ILE A 236 -1.39 25.95 12.36
C ILE A 236 -1.41 24.55 12.97
N ALA A 237 -2.57 24.21 13.54
CA ALA A 237 -2.94 22.87 13.99
C ALA A 237 -4.23 22.42 13.29
N GLY A 238 -4.68 21.18 13.57
CA GLY A 238 -5.96 20.66 13.08
C GLY A 238 -5.90 19.94 11.73
N LEU A 239 -4.71 19.69 11.19
CA LEU A 239 -4.52 19.01 9.90
C LEU A 239 -4.50 17.46 10.00
N THR A 240 -4.64 16.92 11.21
CA THR A 240 -4.49 15.47 11.51
C THR A 240 -5.75 14.70 11.14
N ALA A 241 -5.58 13.46 10.67
CA ALA A 241 -6.65 12.48 10.47
C ALA A 241 -7.80 12.94 9.55
N GLY A 242 -7.47 13.61 8.44
CA GLY A 242 -8.45 14.19 7.53
C GLY A 242 -9.34 15.25 8.20
N GLY A 243 -8.87 15.86 9.30
CA GLY A 243 -9.64 16.87 10.05
C GLY A 243 -9.70 18.23 9.36
N GLY A 244 -8.65 18.61 8.64
CA GLY A 244 -8.57 19.91 8.00
C GLY A 244 -7.38 20.01 7.04
N ALA A 245 -7.32 21.13 6.35
CA ALA A 245 -6.27 21.50 5.41
C ALA A 245 -5.90 22.97 5.60
N VAL A 246 -4.72 23.34 5.13
CA VAL A 246 -4.33 24.74 4.96
C VAL A 246 -3.96 24.96 3.50
N GLU A 247 -4.32 26.11 2.95
CA GLU A 247 -3.99 26.48 1.57
C GLU A 247 -3.32 27.85 1.52
N PHE A 248 -2.13 27.90 0.91
CA PHE A 248 -1.47 29.13 0.54
C PHE A 248 -1.80 29.39 -0.92
N ASP A 249 -2.73 30.31 -1.15
CA ASP A 249 -3.22 30.64 -2.48
C ASP A 249 -2.49 31.84 -3.09
N ASN A 250 -1.48 32.39 -2.42
CA ASN A 250 -0.75 33.60 -2.81
C ASN A 250 0.71 33.33 -3.21
N VAL A 251 1.06 32.09 -3.54
CA VAL A 251 2.45 31.73 -3.85
C VAL A 251 2.80 32.13 -5.27
N GLU A 252 3.65 33.14 -5.44
CA GLU A 252 4.02 33.66 -6.76
C GLU A 252 5.50 33.39 -7.10
N VAL A 253 5.75 32.93 -8.33
CA VAL A 253 7.10 32.68 -8.83
C VAL A 253 7.31 33.24 -10.25
N ASP A 254 8.50 33.79 -10.52
CA ASP A 254 8.77 34.50 -11.79
C ASP A 254 8.95 33.57 -13.01
N SER A 255 9.17 32.28 -12.77
CA SER A 255 9.42 31.29 -13.81
C SER A 255 8.86 29.94 -13.39
N GLU A 256 8.38 29.18 -14.35
CA GLU A 256 8.08 27.77 -14.15
C GLU A 256 9.36 26.97 -13.86
N GLY A 257 9.27 25.96 -13.02
CA GLY A 257 10.36 25.02 -12.77
C GLY A 257 10.29 24.32 -11.42
N GLU A 258 11.40 23.66 -11.07
CA GLU A 258 11.57 23.01 -9.76
C GLU A 258 11.97 24.04 -8.70
N TYR A 259 11.23 24.04 -7.59
CA TYR A 259 11.47 24.86 -6.41
C TYR A 259 11.63 23.99 -5.16
N ILE A 260 12.33 24.53 -4.17
CA ILE A 260 12.43 23.97 -2.83
C ILE A 260 11.35 24.59 -1.96
N LEU A 261 10.39 23.78 -1.55
CA LEU A 261 9.44 24.11 -0.50
C LEU A 261 10.02 23.71 0.85
N THR A 262 10.09 24.67 1.78
CA THR A 262 10.49 24.45 3.17
C THR A 262 9.28 24.66 4.07
N LEU A 263 8.92 23.65 4.87
CA LEU A 263 7.95 23.78 5.95
C LEU A 263 8.71 24.09 7.24
N THR A 264 8.40 25.24 7.85
CA THR A 264 8.84 25.56 9.21
C THR A 264 7.85 24.92 10.19
N LEU A 265 8.37 24.04 11.05
CA LEU A 265 7.56 23.16 11.88
C LEU A 265 7.64 23.51 13.35
N ARG A 266 6.50 23.56 14.04
CA ARG A 266 6.45 23.64 15.50
C ARG A 266 6.71 22.27 16.14
N LYS A 267 7.83 22.14 16.86
CA LYS A 267 8.25 20.89 17.52
C LYS A 267 7.51 20.64 18.84
N LYS A 268 6.28 20.14 18.76
CA LYS A 268 5.43 19.76 19.93
C LYS A 268 5.12 18.27 20.05
N SER A 269 5.64 17.43 19.14
CA SER A 269 5.28 16.01 19.11
C SER A 269 6.48 15.14 18.73
N ASN A 270 6.85 14.21 19.63
CA ASN A 270 7.89 13.22 19.39
C ASN A 270 7.31 11.96 18.71
N SER A 271 6.67 12.15 17.56
CA SER A 271 6.20 11.05 16.71
C SER A 271 6.36 11.41 15.24
N TYR A 272 6.39 10.38 14.40
CA TYR A 272 6.29 10.54 12.96
C TYR A 272 4.99 11.26 12.61
N LYS A 273 5.04 12.13 11.60
CA LYS A 273 3.87 12.74 10.97
C LYS A 273 3.91 12.47 9.49
N TYR A 274 2.77 12.60 8.86
CA TYR A 274 2.61 12.54 7.42
C TYR A 274 1.81 13.74 6.95
N PHE A 275 2.07 14.18 5.72
CA PHE A 275 1.25 15.14 5.02
C PHE A 275 1.38 14.92 3.51
N GLU A 276 0.38 15.42 2.80
CA GLU A 276 0.37 15.61 1.38
C GLU A 276 0.27 17.09 1.04
N LEU A 277 0.84 17.44 -0.10
CA LEU A 277 0.73 18.71 -0.78
C LEU A 277 -0.09 18.49 -2.04
N LEU A 278 -1.09 19.32 -2.27
CA LEU A 278 -1.78 19.43 -3.56
C LEU A 278 -1.41 20.79 -4.16
N ILE A 279 -0.62 20.77 -5.23
CA ILE A 279 -0.14 21.95 -5.93
C ILE A 279 -1.07 22.23 -7.11
N ASN A 280 -1.61 23.45 -7.16
CA ASN A 280 -2.52 23.92 -8.21
C ASN A 280 -3.76 23.04 -8.44
N GLY A 281 -4.13 22.19 -7.46
CA GLY A 281 -5.25 21.25 -7.59
C GLY A 281 -4.94 20.00 -8.41
N GLU A 282 -3.71 19.81 -8.88
CA GLU A 282 -3.37 18.78 -9.86
C GLU A 282 -2.27 17.82 -9.35
N GLU A 283 -1.15 18.35 -8.86
CA GLU A 283 -0.01 17.52 -8.48
C GLU A 283 0.01 17.21 -6.98
N ILE A 284 0.12 15.92 -6.63
CA ILE A 284 0.23 15.46 -5.25
C ILE A 284 1.69 15.10 -4.92
N TYR A 285 2.19 15.67 -3.83
CA TYR A 285 3.47 15.29 -3.22
C TYR A 285 3.19 14.79 -1.81
N SER A 286 3.88 13.73 -1.36
CA SER A 286 3.72 13.19 -0.02
C SER A 286 5.04 13.18 0.76
N SER A 287 4.96 13.28 2.09
CA SER A 287 6.16 13.17 2.92
C SER A 287 5.91 12.70 4.33
N LEU A 288 6.86 11.89 4.82
CA LEU A 288 6.97 11.50 6.21
C LEU A 288 7.91 12.46 6.95
N VAL A 289 7.40 13.10 8.00
CA VAL A 289 8.19 13.95 8.90
C VAL A 289 8.66 13.11 10.09
N PRO A 290 9.97 13.05 10.39
CA PRO A 290 10.48 12.27 11.51
C PRO A 290 10.02 12.83 12.88
N PRO A 291 10.17 12.05 13.96
CA PRO A 291 9.94 12.54 15.32
C PRO A 291 10.78 13.79 15.62
N THR A 292 10.11 14.86 16.00
CA THR A 292 10.76 16.14 16.30
C THR A 292 11.08 16.21 17.80
N ARG A 293 12.23 15.66 18.22
CA ARG A 293 12.76 15.81 19.60
C ARG A 293 13.24 17.24 19.83
N ALA A 294 12.89 17.86 20.95
CA ALA A 294 13.01 19.31 21.11
C ALA A 294 13.97 19.73 22.24
N TRP A 295 15.06 20.37 21.84
CA TRP A 295 15.83 21.39 22.57
C TRP A 295 15.49 22.81 22.04
N SER A 296 15.12 22.91 20.76
CA SER A 296 14.59 24.11 20.09
C SER A 296 13.08 24.02 19.85
N ALA A 297 12.40 25.18 19.70
CA ALA A 297 10.97 25.26 19.42
C ALA A 297 10.59 24.90 17.96
N GLN A 298 11.47 25.23 17.01
CA GLN A 298 11.27 25.09 15.57
C GLN A 298 12.14 23.99 14.95
N GLY A 299 11.63 23.38 13.89
CA GLY A 299 12.37 22.50 12.97
C GLY A 299 12.00 22.83 11.53
N ARG A 300 12.68 22.19 10.57
CA ARG A 300 12.43 22.38 9.14
C ARG A 300 12.28 21.05 8.43
N HIS A 301 11.45 21.02 7.40
CA HIS A 301 11.29 19.89 6.49
C HIS A 301 11.26 20.40 5.05
N GLN A 302 12.01 19.79 4.14
CA GLN A 302 12.15 20.29 2.76
C GLN A 302 11.73 19.26 1.74
N MET A 303 11.16 19.76 0.64
CA MET A 303 10.74 18.98 -0.51
C MET A 303 11.01 19.76 -1.79
N LYS A 304 11.30 19.04 -2.87
CA LYS A 304 11.27 19.60 -4.23
C LYS A 304 9.85 19.53 -4.75
N ILE A 305 9.36 20.62 -5.34
CA ILE A 305 8.05 20.71 -5.97
C ILE A 305 8.18 21.46 -7.30
N SER A 306 7.29 21.16 -8.25
CA SER A 306 7.14 21.94 -9.47
C SER A 306 6.15 23.08 -9.22
N LEU A 307 6.48 24.28 -9.71
CA LEU A 307 5.58 25.44 -9.68
C LEU A 307 5.46 26.03 -11.09
N SER A 308 4.27 26.49 -11.43
CA SER A 308 3.98 27.22 -12.66
C SER A 308 4.39 28.68 -12.54
N LYS A 309 4.76 29.32 -13.65
CA LYS A 309 5.02 30.77 -13.65
C LYS A 309 3.78 31.54 -13.18
N GLY A 310 3.97 32.52 -12.31
CA GLY A 310 2.91 33.35 -11.74
C GLY A 310 2.37 32.75 -10.45
N LYS A 311 1.06 32.91 -10.23
CA LYS A 311 0.37 32.54 -8.99
C LYS A 311 0.10 31.03 -8.94
N ASN A 312 0.41 30.42 -7.80
CA ASN A 312 0.22 29.00 -7.50
C ASN A 312 -0.56 28.84 -6.19
N THR A 313 -1.23 27.69 -6.05
CA THR A 313 -1.82 27.26 -4.79
C THR A 313 -1.05 26.08 -4.20
N ILE A 314 -0.80 26.11 -2.90
CA ILE A 314 -0.16 25.03 -2.16
C ILE A 314 -1.08 24.63 -1.00
N LYS A 315 -1.78 23.51 -1.15
CA LYS A 315 -2.64 22.96 -0.10
C LYS A 315 -1.95 21.84 0.66
N ILE A 316 -1.93 21.92 1.98
CA ILE A 316 -1.25 20.97 2.89
C ILE A 316 -2.28 20.31 3.80
N TYR A 317 -2.31 18.97 3.82
CA TYR A 317 -3.26 18.19 4.62
C TYR A 317 -2.70 16.80 4.93
N ASN A 318 -3.37 16.03 5.80
CA ASN A 318 -3.09 14.60 5.98
C ASN A 318 -4.37 13.81 5.71
N PRO A 319 -4.45 13.04 4.60
CA PRO A 319 -5.65 12.28 4.26
C PRO A 319 -5.88 11.05 5.13
N VAL A 320 -4.88 10.59 5.87
CA VAL A 320 -4.92 9.29 6.57
C VAL A 320 -5.74 9.42 7.84
N ALA A 321 -6.99 8.97 7.82
CA ALA A 321 -7.87 8.98 8.99
C ALA A 321 -8.10 7.59 9.61
N SER A 322 -7.70 6.52 8.92
CA SER A 322 -7.91 5.14 9.31
C SER A 322 -6.75 4.23 8.87
N LYS A 323 -6.76 2.98 9.35
CA LYS A 323 -5.85 1.95 8.83
C LYS A 323 -6.16 1.57 7.38
N GLN A 324 -7.44 1.64 6.98
CA GLN A 324 -7.84 1.41 5.59
C GLN A 324 -7.23 2.45 4.66
N ASP A 325 -7.24 3.74 5.06
CA ASP A 325 -6.62 4.80 4.27
C ASP A 325 -5.12 4.57 4.11
N SER A 326 -4.43 4.21 5.21
CA SER A 326 -3.01 3.89 5.16
C SER A 326 -2.70 2.77 4.18
N ALA A 327 -3.42 1.64 4.28
CA ALA A 327 -3.22 0.51 3.39
C ALA A 327 -3.52 0.89 1.93
N ALA A 328 -4.67 1.52 1.68
CA ALA A 328 -5.08 1.94 0.35
C ALA A 328 -4.05 2.86 -0.31
N ILE A 329 -3.57 3.91 0.38
CA ILE A 329 -2.55 4.82 -0.15
C ILE A 329 -1.26 4.08 -0.49
N GLN A 330 -0.81 3.16 0.37
CA GLN A 330 0.43 2.41 0.15
C GLN A 330 0.34 1.45 -1.05
N TYR A 331 -0.80 0.75 -1.21
CA TYR A 331 -1.04 -0.14 -2.34
C TYR A 331 -1.28 0.63 -3.65
N ILE A 332 -2.03 1.73 -3.62
CA ILE A 332 -2.23 2.62 -4.79
C ILE A 332 -0.88 3.10 -5.32
N LYS A 333 0.00 3.59 -4.43
CA LYS A 333 1.34 4.06 -4.80
C LYS A 333 2.14 3.00 -5.55
N MET A 334 2.14 1.76 -5.07
CA MET A 334 2.85 0.68 -5.75
C MET A 334 2.22 0.35 -7.11
N GLY A 335 0.89 0.34 -7.22
CA GLY A 335 0.18 0.19 -8.50
C GLY A 335 0.60 1.25 -9.53
N GLU A 336 0.63 2.52 -9.11
CA GLU A 336 1.09 3.64 -9.94
C GLU A 336 2.55 3.47 -10.39
N GLU A 337 3.45 3.06 -9.49
CA GLU A 337 4.86 2.83 -9.82
C GLU A 337 5.04 1.66 -10.79
N LEU A 338 4.23 0.60 -10.72
CA LEU A 338 4.26 -0.51 -11.68
C LEU A 338 3.85 -0.07 -13.08
N VAL A 339 2.77 0.71 -13.20
CA VAL A 339 2.31 1.27 -14.48
C VAL A 339 3.36 2.22 -15.07
N LYS A 340 3.93 3.09 -14.23
CA LYS A 340 5.00 4.00 -14.64
C LYS A 340 6.23 3.24 -15.11
N ALA A 341 6.67 2.22 -14.38
CA ALA A 341 7.86 1.44 -14.68
C ALA A 341 7.74 0.68 -16.01
N THR A 342 6.60 0.02 -16.24
CA THR A 342 6.36 -0.76 -17.47
C THR A 342 6.29 0.12 -18.71
N LYS A 343 5.59 1.26 -18.64
CA LYS A 343 5.58 2.28 -19.71
C LYS A 343 6.97 2.84 -19.98
N ALA A 344 7.67 3.29 -18.95
CA ALA A 344 9.01 3.86 -19.09
C ALA A 344 10.01 2.85 -19.67
N PHE A 345 9.91 1.57 -19.29
CA PHE A 345 10.74 0.51 -19.86
C PHE A 345 10.43 0.26 -21.34
N ALA A 346 9.16 0.22 -21.72
CA ALA A 346 8.72 0.07 -23.11
C ALA A 346 9.23 1.24 -23.98
N GLU A 347 9.03 2.48 -23.53
CA GLU A 347 9.51 3.69 -24.22
C GLU A 347 11.03 3.69 -24.36
N LYS A 348 11.77 3.35 -23.30
CA LYS A 348 13.23 3.32 -23.28
C LYS A 348 13.82 2.27 -24.23
N THR A 349 13.17 1.11 -24.37
CA THR A 349 13.71 -0.04 -25.11
C THR A 349 13.10 -0.21 -26.51
N GLY A 350 11.98 0.43 -26.79
CA GLY A 350 11.19 0.22 -28.01
C GLY A 350 10.46 -1.13 -28.05
N GLN A 351 10.45 -1.89 -26.95
CA GLN A 351 9.70 -3.14 -26.85
C GLN A 351 8.23 -2.88 -26.52
N PRO A 352 7.30 -3.79 -26.87
CA PRO A 352 5.93 -3.70 -26.41
C PRO A 352 5.86 -3.63 -24.88
N GLU A 353 4.97 -2.79 -24.36
CA GLU A 353 4.68 -2.75 -22.93
C GLU A 353 4.19 -4.13 -22.46
N LYS A 354 4.73 -4.57 -21.33
CA LYS A 354 4.30 -5.77 -20.62
C LYS A 354 3.61 -5.36 -19.31
N PRO A 355 2.27 -5.27 -19.28
CA PRO A 355 1.55 -4.98 -18.05
C PRO A 355 1.81 -6.04 -16.98
N ILE A 356 2.00 -5.61 -15.74
CA ILE A 356 2.15 -6.49 -14.57
C ILE A 356 0.80 -6.65 -13.90
N VAL A 357 0.28 -7.89 -13.83
CA VAL A 357 -0.89 -8.20 -13.01
C VAL A 357 -0.56 -7.91 -11.54
N TYR A 358 -1.28 -6.99 -10.92
CA TYR A 358 -0.98 -6.54 -9.57
C TYR A 358 -1.94 -7.14 -8.53
N SER A 359 -1.41 -8.04 -7.70
CA SER A 359 -2.12 -8.85 -6.70
C SER A 359 -1.85 -8.36 -5.28
N ILE A 360 -2.87 -7.83 -4.62
CA ILE A 360 -2.82 -7.30 -3.26
C ILE A 360 -3.02 -8.42 -2.23
N CYS A 361 -2.09 -8.63 -1.32
CA CYS A 361 -2.11 -9.70 -0.33
C CYS A 361 -2.06 -9.13 1.10
N GLU A 362 -3.12 -8.45 1.52
CA GLU A 362 -3.28 -7.95 2.92
C GLU A 362 -4.33 -8.71 3.74
N TRP A 363 -4.76 -9.86 3.23
CA TRP A 363 -5.56 -10.86 3.93
C TRP A 363 -6.97 -10.42 4.35
N GLY A 364 -7.51 -9.36 3.75
CA GLY A 364 -8.82 -8.81 4.08
C GLY A 364 -8.84 -7.93 5.35
N LEU A 365 -7.70 -7.68 5.99
CA LEU A 365 -7.64 -6.99 7.29
C LEU A 365 -8.13 -5.55 7.25
N ASN A 366 -7.91 -4.87 6.11
CA ASN A 366 -8.28 -3.49 5.88
C ASN A 366 -9.37 -3.35 4.82
N PHE A 367 -10.19 -4.39 4.63
CA PHE A 367 -11.39 -4.36 3.80
C PHE A 367 -11.10 -3.94 2.34
N PRO A 368 -10.19 -4.65 1.63
CA PRO A 368 -9.66 -4.27 0.33
C PRO A 368 -10.73 -4.24 -0.75
N TRP A 369 -11.85 -4.95 -0.57
CA TRP A 369 -13.02 -4.82 -1.47
C TRP A 369 -13.61 -3.39 -1.54
N ASN A 370 -13.28 -2.49 -0.61
CA ASN A 370 -13.71 -1.09 -0.65
C ASN A 370 -12.77 -0.18 -1.47
N TRP A 371 -11.51 -0.56 -1.68
CA TRP A 371 -10.48 0.33 -2.28
C TRP A 371 -9.54 -0.36 -3.27
N GLY A 372 -9.41 -1.67 -3.23
CA GLY A 372 -8.48 -2.49 -4.03
C GLY A 372 -8.64 -2.29 -5.54
N LYS A 373 -9.86 -2.01 -6.01
CA LYS A 373 -10.13 -1.68 -7.42
C LYS A 373 -9.44 -0.40 -7.90
N GLN A 374 -9.06 0.51 -7.00
CA GLN A 374 -8.30 1.72 -7.30
C GLN A 374 -6.79 1.47 -7.27
N ALA A 375 -6.37 0.34 -6.68
CA ALA A 375 -4.98 0.05 -6.40
C ALA A 375 -4.38 -1.02 -7.33
N GLY A 376 -5.12 -2.09 -7.62
CA GLY A 376 -4.59 -3.24 -8.35
C GLY A 376 -5.67 -4.10 -9.01
N ASN A 377 -5.22 -5.23 -9.58
CA ASN A 377 -6.06 -6.11 -10.38
C ASN A 377 -6.83 -7.14 -9.56
N LEU A 378 -6.32 -7.52 -8.39
CA LEU A 378 -6.98 -8.46 -7.50
C LEU A 378 -6.51 -8.27 -6.06
N TRP A 379 -7.32 -8.73 -5.09
CA TRP A 379 -7.01 -8.61 -3.66
C TRP A 379 -7.47 -9.81 -2.84
N ARG A 380 -6.58 -10.33 -2.01
CA ARG A 380 -6.85 -11.38 -1.03
C ARG A 380 -7.91 -10.90 -0.05
N THR A 381 -8.96 -11.70 0.14
CA THR A 381 -10.11 -11.35 0.98
C THR A 381 -10.06 -11.94 2.39
N THR A 382 -9.15 -12.88 2.64
CA THR A 382 -9.05 -13.65 3.89
C THR A 382 -7.59 -13.93 4.27
N PRO A 383 -7.33 -14.32 5.54
CA PRO A 383 -6.12 -15.04 5.92
C PRO A 383 -5.89 -16.29 5.07
N ASP A 384 -4.69 -16.83 5.15
CA ASP A 384 -4.24 -17.92 4.30
C ASP A 384 -5.11 -19.17 4.40
N ILE A 385 -5.40 -19.73 3.24
CA ILE A 385 -5.99 -21.05 3.08
C ILE A 385 -5.10 -22.12 3.71
N LYS A 386 -5.74 -23.23 4.10
CA LYS A 386 -5.11 -24.45 4.57
C LYS A 386 -5.76 -25.65 3.86
N PRO A 387 -5.05 -26.77 3.68
CA PRO A 387 -5.53 -27.91 2.90
C PRO A 387 -6.46 -28.82 3.72
N TYR A 388 -7.55 -28.25 4.23
CA TYR A 388 -8.65 -28.97 4.89
C TYR A 388 -9.99 -28.26 4.64
N TRP A 389 -11.07 -29.03 4.59
CA TRP A 389 -12.38 -28.56 4.12
C TRP A 389 -12.95 -27.34 4.86
N ALA A 390 -12.80 -27.29 6.19
CA ALA A 390 -13.29 -26.15 6.97
C ALA A 390 -12.61 -24.82 6.58
N SER A 391 -11.35 -24.83 6.13
CA SER A 391 -10.68 -23.64 5.62
C SER A 391 -11.29 -23.19 4.30
N ILE A 392 -11.49 -24.14 3.37
CA ILE A 392 -12.07 -23.90 2.05
C ILE A 392 -13.49 -23.32 2.18
N LEU A 393 -14.33 -23.97 2.98
CA LEU A 393 -15.71 -23.53 3.19
C LEU A 393 -15.77 -22.13 3.84
N GLY A 394 -14.92 -21.86 4.84
CA GLY A 394 -14.89 -20.56 5.51
C GLY A 394 -14.49 -19.41 4.58
N ILE A 395 -13.53 -19.63 3.67
CA ILE A 395 -13.13 -18.63 2.68
C ILE A 395 -14.23 -18.40 1.65
N TYR A 396 -14.86 -19.48 1.18
CA TYR A 396 -16.00 -19.40 0.26
C TYR A 396 -17.15 -18.59 0.86
N GLU A 397 -17.54 -18.87 2.11
CA GLU A 397 -18.62 -18.15 2.80
C GLU A 397 -18.38 -16.64 2.94
N ILE A 398 -17.12 -16.21 3.03
CA ILE A 398 -16.78 -14.78 2.98
C ILE A 398 -16.93 -14.23 1.56
N ASN A 399 -16.39 -14.95 0.56
CA ASN A 399 -16.35 -14.47 -0.81
C ASN A 399 -17.75 -14.36 -1.46
N ILE A 400 -18.70 -15.22 -1.09
CA ILE A 400 -20.09 -15.07 -1.56
C ILE A 400 -20.74 -13.75 -1.15
N LEU A 401 -20.27 -13.12 -0.06
CA LEU A 401 -20.78 -11.82 0.37
C LEU A 401 -20.07 -10.65 -0.34
N LEU A 402 -18.90 -10.91 -0.92
CA LEU A 402 -18.03 -9.92 -1.54
C LEU A 402 -18.09 -9.94 -3.08
N HIS A 403 -18.73 -10.93 -3.71
CA HIS A 403 -18.74 -11.11 -5.17
C HIS A 403 -19.07 -9.84 -5.97
N LYS A 404 -19.97 -8.98 -5.47
CA LYS A 404 -20.36 -7.70 -6.07
C LYS A 404 -19.23 -6.67 -6.22
N HIS A 405 -18.10 -6.90 -5.54
CA HIS A 405 -16.91 -6.04 -5.62
C HIS A 405 -15.96 -6.48 -6.73
N SER A 406 -16.19 -7.64 -7.35
CA SER A 406 -15.43 -8.09 -8.52
C SER A 406 -16.00 -7.52 -9.82
N ALA A 407 -15.12 -7.18 -10.75
CA ALA A 407 -15.42 -6.70 -12.10
C ALA A 407 -14.24 -7.02 -13.03
N ILE A 408 -14.42 -6.83 -14.34
CA ILE A 408 -13.34 -6.98 -15.33
C ILE A 408 -12.10 -6.19 -14.88
N GLY A 409 -10.95 -6.84 -14.75
CA GLY A 409 -9.70 -6.21 -14.31
C GLY A 409 -9.57 -5.97 -12.79
N ALA A 410 -10.55 -6.40 -11.97
CA ALA A 410 -10.60 -6.15 -10.54
C ALA A 410 -11.30 -7.31 -9.80
N TRP A 411 -10.55 -8.26 -9.22
CA TRP A 411 -11.08 -9.52 -8.71
C TRP A 411 -10.88 -9.70 -7.20
N ASN A 412 -11.87 -10.26 -6.52
CA ASN A 412 -11.63 -10.84 -5.20
C ASN A 412 -10.75 -12.08 -5.37
N ASP A 413 -9.71 -12.20 -4.56
CA ASP A 413 -8.83 -13.36 -4.53
C ASP A 413 -9.19 -14.23 -3.28
N PRO A 414 -9.75 -15.43 -3.50
CA PRO A 414 -10.03 -16.41 -2.45
C PRO A 414 -8.79 -17.25 -2.05
N ASP A 415 -7.59 -16.80 -2.38
CA ASP A 415 -6.30 -17.47 -2.14
C ASP A 415 -6.03 -18.65 -3.09
N MET A 416 -4.78 -19.11 -3.05
CA MET A 416 -4.24 -20.19 -3.89
C MET A 416 -5.02 -21.50 -3.74
N LEU A 417 -5.08 -22.29 -4.81
CA LEU A 417 -5.67 -23.62 -4.75
C LEU A 417 -4.86 -24.56 -3.82
N GLU A 418 -5.57 -25.49 -3.20
CA GLU A 418 -5.03 -26.58 -2.37
C GLU A 418 -5.34 -27.94 -3.00
N VAL A 419 -5.68 -27.93 -4.30
CA VAL A 419 -6.04 -29.15 -5.04
C VAL A 419 -4.82 -30.08 -5.08
N GLY A 420 -4.99 -31.30 -4.57
CA GLY A 420 -3.90 -32.28 -4.46
C GLY A 420 -3.03 -32.14 -3.19
N ASN A 421 -3.31 -31.17 -2.32
CA ASN A 421 -2.59 -30.99 -1.06
C ASN A 421 -3.38 -31.55 0.15
N GLY A 422 -2.65 -31.87 1.21
CA GLY A 422 -3.23 -32.36 2.47
C GLY A 422 -4.00 -33.67 2.31
N ASN A 423 -5.10 -33.79 3.05
CA ASN A 423 -5.95 -35.00 3.08
C ASN A 423 -7.36 -34.74 2.55
N LEU A 424 -7.52 -33.78 1.63
CA LEU A 424 -8.81 -33.50 0.99
C LEU A 424 -9.26 -34.71 0.17
N THR A 425 -10.51 -35.10 0.32
CA THR A 425 -11.14 -36.15 -0.49
C THR A 425 -11.27 -35.70 -1.95
N TYR A 426 -11.55 -36.63 -2.85
CA TYR A 426 -11.80 -36.29 -4.26
C TYR A 426 -12.94 -35.25 -4.39
N ASP A 427 -14.05 -35.45 -3.68
CA ASP A 427 -15.21 -34.54 -3.74
C ASP A 427 -14.89 -33.16 -3.15
N GLU A 428 -14.08 -33.10 -2.09
CA GLU A 428 -13.62 -31.83 -1.52
C GLU A 428 -12.68 -31.09 -2.48
N ASN A 429 -11.77 -31.78 -3.16
CA ASN A 429 -10.91 -31.19 -4.19
C ASN A 429 -11.73 -30.67 -5.38
N LEU A 430 -12.68 -31.47 -5.87
CA LEU A 430 -13.56 -31.09 -6.97
C LEU A 430 -14.42 -29.88 -6.60
N SER A 431 -14.99 -29.88 -5.39
CA SER A 431 -15.79 -28.77 -4.87
C SER A 431 -14.95 -27.51 -4.71
N HIS A 432 -13.75 -27.62 -4.12
CA HIS A 432 -12.81 -26.52 -3.96
C HIS A 432 -12.52 -25.84 -5.30
N PHE A 433 -12.07 -26.62 -6.29
CA PHE A 433 -11.77 -26.10 -7.62
C PHE A 433 -12.98 -25.42 -8.26
N THR A 434 -14.16 -26.06 -8.17
CA THR A 434 -15.39 -25.55 -8.78
C THR A 434 -15.89 -24.26 -8.15
N LEU A 435 -15.70 -24.07 -6.84
CA LEU A 435 -16.14 -22.87 -6.13
C LEU A 435 -15.20 -21.67 -6.32
N TRP A 436 -13.95 -21.91 -6.70
CA TRP A 436 -12.96 -20.88 -7.00
C TRP A 436 -13.07 -20.36 -8.44
N CYS A 437 -13.63 -21.18 -9.36
CA CYS A 437 -14.01 -20.79 -10.71
C CYS A 437 -15.34 -20.02 -10.71
#